data_AF-A0A521A518-F1
#
_entry.id   AF-A0A521A518-F1
#
_cell.length_a   1.000
_cell.length_b   1.000
_cell.length_c   1.000
_cell.angle_alpha   90.00
_cell.angle_beta   90.00
_cell.angle_gamma   90.00
#
_symmetry.space_group_name_H-M   'P 1'
#
loop_
_entity.id
_entity.type
_entity.pdbx_description
1 polymer ?
#
loop_
_entity_poly.entity_id
_entity_poly.type
_entity_poly.pdbx_seq_one_letter_code
_entity_poly.pdbx_strand_id
1 'polypeptide(L)'
;SVAVVGFLLLETVNYIEHYGLLRLKLPSGRYERVKEIHSWNSNHIIGRIVLYELTRHSDHHYKSSKKYQLLDCHEDSPQMPFGYPTSMLFSLFPPLWFKIMNKRVPSEMISA
;
A
#
# COMPACT_ATOMS: atom_id res chain seq x y z
N SER A 1 -21.48 -9.38 -13.43
CA SER A 1 -21.47 -8.85 -12.05
C SER A 1 -20.14 -9.15 -11.35
N VAL A 2 -19.69 -10.40 -11.26
CA VAL A 2 -18.46 -10.79 -10.56
C VAL A 2 -17.21 -10.06 -11.08
N ALA A 3 -17.05 -9.91 -12.39
CA ALA A 3 -15.90 -9.18 -12.97
C ALA A 3 -15.84 -7.71 -12.54
N VAL A 4 -16.99 -7.03 -12.44
CA VAL A 4 -17.06 -5.64 -11.98
C VAL A 4 -16.67 -5.54 -10.51
N VAL A 5 -17.18 -6.45 -9.68
CA VAL A 5 -16.83 -6.51 -8.25
C VAL A 5 -15.34 -6.77 -8.07
N GLY A 6 -14.77 -7.73 -8.82
CA GLY A 6 -13.34 -8.03 -8.78
C GLY A 6 -12.47 -6.85 -9.21
N PHE A 7 -12.86 -6.14 -10.27
CA PHE A 7 -12.17 -4.93 -10.72
C PHE A 7 -12.19 -3.83 -9.65
N LEU A 8 -13.35 -3.51 -9.09
CA LEU A 8 -13.48 -2.49 -8.06
C LEU A 8 -12.69 -2.86 -6.79
N LEU A 9 -12.70 -4.14 -6.41
CA LEU A 9 -11.93 -4.65 -5.29
C LEU A 9 -10.43 -4.45 -5.52
N LEU A 10 -9.93 -4.85 -6.69
CA LEU A 10 -8.52 -4.71 -7.07
C LEU A 10 -8.10 -3.24 -7.06
N GLU A 11 -8.87 -2.35 -7.69
CA GLU A 11 -8.59 -0.92 -7.72
C GLU A 11 -8.60 -0.29 -6.32
N THR A 12 -9.54 -0.71 -5.47
CA THR A 12 -9.61 -0.23 -4.08
C THR A 12 -8.35 -0.63 -3.31
N VAL A 13 -7.89 -1.87 -3.46
CA VAL A 13 -6.67 -2.35 -2.81
C VAL A 13 -5.44 -1.61 -3.34
N ASN A 14 -5.29 -1.52 -4.66
CA ASN A 14 -4.20 -0.78 -5.29
C ASN A 14 -4.14 0.67 -4.79
N TYR A 15 -5.30 1.32 -4.69
CA TYR A 15 -5.41 2.69 -4.21
C TYR A 15 -4.92 2.86 -2.77
N ILE A 16 -5.38 2.01 -1.84
CA ILE A 16 -4.97 2.12 -0.42
C ILE A 16 -3.50 1.74 -0.21
N GLU A 17 -2.97 0.80 -1.00
CA GLU A 17 -1.56 0.37 -0.92
C GLU A 17 -0.60 1.45 -1.41
N HIS A 18 -1.01 2.32 -2.32
CA HIS A 18 -0.13 3.32 -2.93
C HIS A 18 -0.51 4.77 -2.60
N TYR A 19 -1.45 4.97 -1.67
CA TYR A 19 -1.98 6.28 -1.38
C TYR A 19 -0.90 7.29 -0.95
N GLY A 20 -0.71 8.33 -1.76
CA GLY A 20 0.16 9.47 -1.45
C GLY A 20 1.66 9.19 -1.44
N LEU A 21 2.09 7.96 -1.74
CA LEU A 21 3.50 7.60 -1.77
C LEU A 21 4.10 7.90 -3.15
N LEU A 22 5.23 8.59 -3.17
CA LEU A 22 5.93 8.97 -4.39
C LEU A 22 7.37 8.45 -4.35
N ARG A 23 7.92 8.19 -5.54
CA ARG A 23 9.34 7.90 -5.72
C ARG A 23 10.10 9.20 -5.91
N LEU A 24 11.27 9.30 -5.29
CA LEU A 24 12.14 10.46 -5.47
C LEU A 24 12.80 10.45 -6.86
N LYS A 25 12.88 11.64 -7.46
CA LYS A 25 13.62 11.85 -8.71
C LYS A 25 15.09 12.12 -8.39
N LEU A 26 15.97 11.30 -8.95
CA LEU A 26 17.42 11.43 -8.78
C LEU A 26 17.97 12.60 -9.60
N PRO A 27 19.17 13.13 -9.27
CA PRO A 27 19.85 14.15 -10.07
C PRO A 27 20.05 13.78 -11.54
N SER A 28 20.10 12.48 -11.84
CA SER A 28 20.16 11.93 -13.20
C SER A 28 18.86 12.07 -14.00
N GLY A 29 17.77 12.56 -13.38
CA GLY A 29 16.45 12.69 -13.96
C GLY A 29 15.60 11.40 -13.91
N ARG A 30 16.17 10.28 -13.48
CA ARG A 30 15.45 9.01 -13.28
C ARG A 30 14.88 8.90 -11.87
N TYR A 31 13.77 8.18 -11.70
CA TYR A 31 13.25 7.86 -10.37
C TYR A 31 14.11 6.79 -9.68
N GLU A 32 14.26 6.91 -8.36
CA GLU A 32 14.91 5.89 -7.53
C GLU A 32 14.25 4.52 -7.70
N ARG A 33 14.97 3.40 -7.57
CA ARG A 33 14.36 2.07 -7.68
C ARG A 33 13.23 1.88 -6.66
N VAL A 34 12.23 1.05 -7.01
CA VAL A 34 11.16 0.66 -6.08
C VAL A 34 11.78 -0.01 -4.84
N LYS A 35 11.32 0.43 -3.67
CA LYS A 35 11.70 -0.04 -2.33
C LYS A 35 10.46 -0.43 -1.55
N GLU A 36 10.64 -1.13 -0.45
CA GLU A 36 9.61 -1.51 0.51
C GLU A 36 8.78 -0.31 1.01
N ILE A 37 9.35 0.90 1.04
CA ILE A 37 8.67 2.12 1.48
C ILE A 37 7.65 2.68 0.48
N HIS A 38 7.67 2.22 -0.78
CA HIS A 38 6.78 2.75 -1.84
C HIS A 38 5.39 2.10 -1.85
N SER A 39 5.05 1.32 -0.83
CA SER A 39 3.71 0.76 -0.62
C SER A 39 3.39 0.66 0.88
N TRP A 40 2.15 0.96 1.25
CA TRP A 40 1.62 0.76 2.59
C TRP A 40 1.56 -0.73 2.93
N ASN A 41 2.03 -1.09 4.11
CA ASN A 41 2.09 -2.46 4.61
C ASN A 41 1.06 -2.66 5.75
N SER A 42 0.71 -3.91 6.07
CA SER A 42 -0.18 -4.21 7.20
C SER A 42 0.10 -5.59 7.79
N ASN A 43 0.19 -5.67 9.12
CA ASN A 43 0.29 -6.94 9.85
C ASN A 43 -1.03 -7.41 10.49
N HIS A 44 -2.16 -6.80 10.14
CA HIS A 44 -3.45 -7.15 10.76
C HIS A 44 -3.94 -8.53 10.30
N ILE A 45 -4.14 -9.44 11.26
CA ILE A 45 -4.46 -10.86 11.03
C ILE A 45 -5.71 -11.04 10.15
N ILE A 46 -6.77 -10.25 10.38
CA ILE A 46 -8.01 -10.34 9.59
C ILE A 46 -7.74 -10.01 8.12
N GLY A 47 -6.93 -8.98 7.84
CA GLY A 47 -6.57 -8.63 6.46
C GLY A 47 -5.74 -9.73 5.80
N ARG A 48 -4.79 -10.32 6.53
CA ARG A 48 -3.97 -11.44 6.04
C ARG A 48 -4.80 -12.66 5.68
N ILE A 49 -5.79 -13.01 6.49
CA ILE A 49 -6.66 -14.18 6.21
C ILE A 49 -7.62 -13.87 5.06
N VAL A 50 -8.33 -12.75 5.11
CA VAL A 50 -9.37 -12.40 4.13
C VAL A 50 -8.79 -12.15 2.74
N LEU A 51 -7.60 -11.56 2.67
CA LEU A 51 -6.95 -11.21 1.41
C LEU A 51 -5.85 -12.18 1.02
N TYR A 52 -5.75 -13.35 1.66
CA TYR A 52 -4.72 -14.35 1.37
C TYR A 52 -3.31 -13.72 1.31
N GLU A 53 -2.84 -13.23 2.47
CA GLU A 53 -1.53 -12.61 2.66
C GLU A 53 -1.17 -11.47 1.70
N LEU A 54 -2.17 -10.89 1.00
CA LEU A 54 -1.97 -9.71 0.14
C LEU A 54 -1.34 -8.55 0.90
N THR A 55 -1.45 -8.52 2.23
CA THR A 55 -0.77 -7.52 3.05
C THR A 55 0.76 -7.58 2.99
N ARG A 56 1.34 -8.60 2.34
CA ARG A 56 2.77 -8.73 2.04
C ARG A 56 3.18 -8.10 0.70
N HIS A 57 2.27 -7.37 0.07
CA HIS A 57 2.44 -6.70 -1.21
C HIS A 57 3.73 -5.86 -1.31
N SER A 58 4.07 -5.10 -0.26
CA SER A 58 5.27 -4.24 -0.28
C SER A 58 6.57 -5.04 -0.50
N ASP A 59 6.70 -6.24 0.09
CA ASP A 59 7.86 -7.11 -0.13
C ASP A 59 7.86 -7.73 -1.54
N HIS A 60 6.69 -8.07 -2.07
CA HIS A 60 6.57 -8.54 -3.44
C HIS A 60 6.98 -7.46 -4.45
N HIS A 61 6.58 -6.20 -4.23
CA HIS A 61 6.96 -5.09 -5.12
C HIS A 61 8.43 -4.70 -4.99
N TYR A 62 9.01 -4.84 -3.80
CA TYR A 62 10.45 -4.71 -3.60
C TYR A 62 11.24 -5.84 -4.31
N LYS A 63 10.80 -7.09 -4.17
CA LYS A 63 11.45 -8.27 -4.73
C LYS A 63 10.45 -9.26 -5.34
N SER A 64 10.02 -8.98 -6.57
CA SER A 64 8.99 -9.76 -7.26
C SER A 64 9.36 -11.21 -7.56
N SER A 65 10.65 -11.54 -7.59
CA SER A 65 11.15 -12.91 -7.77
C SER A 65 11.11 -13.77 -6.51
N LYS A 66 10.76 -13.18 -5.35
CA LYS A 66 10.64 -13.91 -4.08
C LYS A 66 9.38 -14.78 -4.09
N LYS A 67 9.50 -16.02 -3.61
CA LYS A 67 8.36 -16.95 -3.53
C LYS A 67 7.33 -16.43 -2.53
N TYR A 68 6.05 -16.59 -2.88
CA TYR A 68 4.91 -16.10 -2.11
C TYR A 68 4.94 -16.50 -0.62
N GLN A 69 5.30 -17.75 -0.31
CA GLN A 69 5.30 -18.27 1.08
C GLN A 69 6.39 -17.64 1.96
N LEU A 70 7.34 -16.92 1.36
CA LEU A 70 8.47 -16.33 2.05
C LEU A 70 8.31 -14.81 2.20
N LEU A 71 7.19 -14.22 1.75
CA LEU A 71 7.05 -12.77 1.77
C LEU A 71 7.01 -12.25 3.22
N ASP A 72 7.78 -11.20 3.47
CA ASP A 72 7.99 -10.63 4.81
C ASP A 72 7.20 -9.32 5.01
N CYS A 73 7.03 -8.95 6.28
CA CYS A 73 6.64 -7.58 6.61
C CYS A 73 7.89 -6.76 6.83
N HIS A 74 8.01 -5.65 6.12
CA HIS A 74 9.05 -4.65 6.38
C HIS A 74 8.51 -3.59 7.32
N GLU A 75 9.17 -3.40 8.46
CA GLU A 75 8.80 -2.35 9.42
C GLU A 75 9.13 -0.94 8.91
N ASP A 76 10.10 -0.84 8.00
CA ASP A 76 10.48 0.40 7.33
C ASP A 76 9.38 0.92 6.38
N SER A 77 8.49 0.03 5.92
CA SER A 77 7.33 0.42 5.11
C SER A 77 6.31 1.21 5.93
N PRO A 78 5.66 2.23 5.34
CA PRO A 78 4.56 2.91 6.00
C PRO A 78 3.44 1.92 6.34
N GLN A 79 2.93 1.94 7.56
CA GLN A 79 1.96 0.94 8.04
C GLN A 79 0.51 1.47 7.95
N MET A 80 -0.40 0.66 7.41
CA MET A 80 -1.82 0.99 7.38
C MET A 80 -2.35 1.07 8.82
N PRO A 81 -3.00 2.19 9.21
CA PRO A 81 -3.39 2.42 10.60
C PRO A 81 -4.48 1.48 11.11
N PHE A 82 -5.31 0.92 10.22
CA PHE A 82 -6.49 0.14 10.58
C PHE A 82 -6.59 -1.20 9.82
N GLY A 83 -5.53 -1.59 9.11
CA GLY A 83 -5.53 -2.73 8.20
C GLY A 83 -6.41 -2.53 6.96
N TYR A 84 -6.50 -3.56 6.12
CA TYR A 84 -7.12 -3.46 4.79
C TYR A 84 -8.64 -3.27 4.83
N PRO A 85 -9.45 -4.10 5.52
CA PRO A 85 -10.91 -3.98 5.45
C PRO A 85 -11.41 -2.59 5.87
N THR A 86 -10.85 -2.06 6.96
CA THR A 86 -11.19 -0.73 7.45
C THR A 86 -10.74 0.37 6.49
N SER A 87 -9.53 0.26 5.93
CA SER A 87 -9.00 1.23 4.97
C SER A 87 -9.81 1.27 3.69
N MET A 88 -10.25 0.11 3.20
CA MET A 88 -11.16 0.01 2.05
C MET A 88 -12.51 0.67 2.32
N LEU A 89 -13.09 0.48 3.51
CA LEU A 89 -14.34 1.16 3.86
C LEU A 89 -14.16 2.67 3.97
N PHE A 90 -13.07 3.14 4.58
CA PHE A 90 -12.80 4.56 4.71
C PHE A 90 -12.46 5.23 3.38
N SER A 91 -11.77 4.55 2.46
CA SER A 91 -11.43 5.11 1.14
C SER A 91 -12.68 5.42 0.29
N LEU A 92 -13.81 4.75 0.55
CA LEU A 92 -15.10 5.06 -0.06
C LEU A 92 -15.72 6.37 0.46
N PHE A 93 -15.19 6.95 1.54
CA PHE A 93 -15.61 8.24 2.10
C PHE A 93 -14.44 9.24 2.11
N PRO A 94 -14.16 9.93 0.98
CA PRO A 94 -12.94 10.71 0.78
C PRO A 94 -12.61 11.76 1.86
N PRO A 95 -13.57 12.54 2.40
CA PRO A 95 -13.25 13.52 3.44
C PRO A 95 -12.66 12.87 4.71
N LEU A 96 -13.16 11.69 5.09
CA LEU A 96 -12.65 10.93 6.23
C LEU A 96 -11.28 10.33 5.91
N TRP A 97 -11.14 9.72 4.73
CA TRP A 97 -9.89 9.15 4.24
C TRP A 97 -8.76 10.18 4.24
N PHE A 98 -8.97 11.34 3.62
CA PHE A 98 -7.97 12.41 3.52
C PHE A 98 -7.58 12.97 4.88
N LYS A 99 -8.54 13.14 5.80
CA LYS A 99 -8.28 13.59 7.18
C LYS A 99 -7.40 12.61 7.96
N ILE A 100 -7.50 11.32 7.67
CA ILE A 100 -6.72 10.27 8.34
C ILE A 100 -5.35 10.11 7.69
N MET A 101 -5.29 10.00 6.36
CA MET A 101 -4.12 9.53 5.64
C MET A 101 -3.14 10.64 5.26
N ASN A 102 -3.61 11.86 4.94
CA ASN A 102 -2.71 12.94 4.50
C ASN A 102 -1.64 13.27 5.54
N LYS A 103 -1.99 13.23 6.82
CA LYS A 103 -1.07 13.46 7.94
C LYS A 103 -0.08 12.30 8.19
N ARG A 104 -0.25 11.17 7.50
CA ARG A 104 0.57 9.95 7.67
C ARG A 104 1.52 9.71 6.50
N VAL A 105 1.29 10.37 5.37
CA VAL A 105 2.20 10.28 4.23
C VAL A 105 3.56 10.88 4.65
N PRO A 106 4.68 10.17 4.46
CA PRO A 106 6.00 10.66 4.82
C PRO A 106 6.32 12.00 4.13
N SER A 107 6.82 12.98 4.88
CA SER A 107 7.15 14.32 4.37
C SER A 107 8.19 14.29 3.26
N GLU A 108 9.11 13.34 3.34
CA GLU A 108 10.21 13.12 2.39
C GLU A 108 9.66 12.78 1.00
N MET A 109 8.51 12.10 0.93
CA MET A 109 7.88 11.69 -0.33
C MET A 109 6.99 12.77 -0.94
N ILE A 110 6.63 13.81 -0.18
CA ILE A 110 5.78 14.90 -0.66
C ILE A 110 6.63 16.07 -1.20
N SER A 111 7.87 16.19 -0.74
CA SER A 111 8.69 17.41 -0.90
C SER A 111 9.67 17.39 -2.09
N ALA A 112 9.35 16.66 -3.16
CA ALA A 112 10.20 16.57 -4.37
C ALA A 112 10.00 17.75 -5.34
#